data_AF-C6PNU5-F1
#
_entry.id   AF-C6PNU5-F1
#
_cell.length_a   1.000
_cell.length_b   1.000
_cell.length_c   1.000
_cell.angle_alpha   90.00
_cell.angle_beta   90.00
_cell.angle_gamma   90.00
#
_symmetry.space_group_name_H-M   'P 1'
#
loop_
_entity.id
_entity.type
_entity.pdbx_description
1 polymer ?
#
loop_
_entity_poly.entity_id
_entity_poly.type
_entity_poly.pdbx_seq_one_letter_code
_entity_poly.pdbx_strand_id
1 'polypeptide(L)'
;MNNIKYVLRILKNISIVGICIMLLICMYKFQYIDDIYSRDSHFRKYVNDNQQIYFLGTAHEISLDSKPYSYLNLKSVIENLKPDVLLIESRPEQLNNGNFADGPPEMLYCHLVANKLGIPVKGVDWWIPDDKNKPSSTNPVRDNYINENILKSVIGYKKVLILMGMEHVTREQPKLQAAGYKKVFFSEIEKIKLLKVHDNKLTYPKGMNYYIQKRIDYEKSCIGTLYKNDTWKNQAEAVIENLNRIDKAIEQTGES
;
A
#
# COMPACT_ATOMS: atom_id res chain seq x y z
N MET A 1 58.78 -9.21 -19.07
CA MET A 1 57.97 -8.01 -18.74
C MET A 1 56.47 -8.14 -19.07
N ASN A 2 56.05 -8.81 -20.14
CA ASN A 2 54.62 -8.90 -20.50
C ASN A 2 53.75 -9.67 -19.48
N ASN A 3 54.27 -10.73 -18.86
CA ASN A 3 53.50 -11.51 -17.87
C ASN A 3 53.16 -10.71 -16.61
N ILE A 4 54.03 -9.83 -16.13
CA ILE A 4 53.78 -9.01 -14.94
C ILE A 4 52.64 -8.01 -15.19
N LYS A 5 52.65 -7.33 -16.35
CA LYS A 5 51.57 -6.40 -16.73
C LYS A 5 50.22 -7.12 -16.87
N TYR A 6 50.24 -8.35 -17.40
CA TYR A 6 49.03 -9.18 -17.52
C TYR A 6 48.46 -9.57 -16.15
N VAL A 7 49.32 -10.08 -15.25
CA VAL A 7 48.91 -10.43 -13.87
C VAL A 7 48.40 -9.21 -13.11
N LEU A 8 49.06 -8.05 -13.21
CA LEU A 8 48.60 -6.80 -12.59
C LEU A 8 47.24 -6.34 -13.14
N ARG A 9 46.99 -6.52 -14.45
CA ARG A 9 45.68 -6.22 -15.05
C ARG A 9 44.59 -7.15 -14.53
N ILE A 10 44.88 -8.44 -14.38
CA ILE A 10 43.94 -9.41 -13.78
C ILE A 10 43.63 -9.03 -12.35
N LEU A 11 44.65 -8.77 -11.51
CA LEU A 11 44.45 -8.37 -10.12
C LEU A 11 43.64 -7.07 -10.01
N LYS A 12 43.93 -6.06 -10.84
CA LYS A 12 43.14 -4.83 -10.91
C LYS A 12 41.67 -5.11 -11.24
N ASN A 13 41.40 -5.97 -12.23
CA ASN A 13 40.04 -6.32 -12.62
C ASN A 13 39.31 -7.07 -11.49
N ILE A 14 39.97 -8.01 -10.82
CA ILE A 14 39.41 -8.72 -9.66
C ILE A 14 39.06 -7.75 -8.53
N SER A 15 39.95 -6.80 -8.22
CA SER A 15 39.68 -5.78 -7.20
C SER A 15 38.50 -4.89 -7.57
N ILE A 16 38.39 -4.47 -8.84
CA ILE A 16 37.25 -3.67 -9.32
C ILE A 16 35.94 -4.45 -9.16
N VAL A 17 35.91 -5.71 -9.60
CA VAL A 17 34.73 -6.59 -9.44
C VAL A 17 34.37 -6.75 -7.97
N GLY A 18 35.36 -6.98 -7.09
CA GLY A 18 35.14 -7.07 -5.65
C GLY A 18 34.52 -5.81 -5.04
N ILE A 19 35.01 -4.63 -5.44
CA ILE A 19 34.44 -3.33 -5.02
C ILE A 19 33.00 -3.19 -5.52
N CYS A 20 32.72 -3.52 -6.79
CA CYS A 20 31.37 -3.45 -7.35
C CYS A 20 30.40 -4.38 -6.60
N ILE A 21 30.79 -5.62 -6.29
CA ILE A 21 29.96 -6.56 -5.52
C ILE A 21 29.67 -6.01 -4.11
N MET A 22 30.69 -5.51 -3.42
CA MET A 22 30.53 -4.92 -2.10
C MET A 22 29.57 -3.71 -2.12
N LEU A 23 29.70 -2.83 -3.11
CA LEU A 23 28.79 -1.69 -3.29
C LEU A 23 27.35 -2.16 -3.52
N LEU A 24 27.13 -3.16 -4.37
CA LEU A 24 25.80 -3.73 -4.60
C LEU A 24 25.18 -4.31 -3.31
N ILE A 25 25.98 -5.02 -2.50
CA ILE A 25 25.52 -5.55 -1.20
C ILE A 25 25.15 -4.41 -0.25
N CYS A 26 25.97 -3.35 -0.18
CA CYS A 26 25.68 -2.17 0.64
C CYS A 26 24.39 -1.48 0.20
N MET A 27 24.19 -1.28 -1.11
CA MET A 27 22.96 -0.69 -1.65
C MET A 27 21.72 -1.53 -1.32
N TYR A 28 21.79 -2.86 -1.53
CA TYR A 28 20.69 -3.76 -1.20
C TYR A 28 20.34 -3.75 0.30
N LYS A 29 21.36 -3.79 1.17
CA LYS A 29 21.15 -3.71 2.63
C LYS A 29 20.57 -2.36 3.04
N PHE A 30 21.02 -1.27 2.43
CA PHE A 30 20.51 0.07 2.71
C PHE A 30 19.02 0.17 2.36
N GLN A 31 18.61 -0.31 1.18
CA GLN A 31 17.19 -0.33 0.80
C GLN A 31 16.35 -1.16 1.79
N TYR A 32 16.81 -2.36 2.13
CA TYR A 32 16.10 -3.23 3.08
C TYR A 32 15.92 -2.57 4.46
N ILE A 33 16.93 -1.84 4.92
CA ILE A 33 16.88 -1.09 6.18
C ILE A 33 15.92 0.09 6.07
N ASP A 34 15.97 0.84 4.96
CA ASP A 34 15.07 1.96 4.70
C ASP A 34 13.60 1.51 4.66
N ASP A 35 13.31 0.39 4.00
CA ASP A 35 11.96 -0.20 3.94
C ASP A 35 11.43 -0.53 5.36
N ILE A 36 12.29 -1.06 6.24
CA ILE A 36 11.93 -1.35 7.64
C ILE A 36 11.63 -0.06 8.39
N TYR A 37 12.49 0.96 8.28
CA TYR A 37 12.29 2.24 8.96
C TYR A 37 11.04 2.97 8.47
N SER A 38 10.84 2.98 7.15
CA SER A 38 9.66 3.57 6.52
C SER A 38 8.39 2.86 6.99
N ARG A 39 8.34 1.54 6.91
CA ARG A 39 7.21 0.74 7.41
C ARG A 39 6.94 1.01 8.89
N ASP A 40 7.96 0.94 9.74
CA ASP A 40 7.77 1.03 11.19
C ASP A 40 7.40 2.44 11.64
N SER A 41 7.87 3.49 10.96
CA SER A 41 7.47 4.88 11.24
C SER A 41 6.02 5.18 10.82
N HIS A 42 5.49 4.42 9.85
CA HIS A 42 4.13 4.53 9.33
C HIS A 42 3.18 3.41 9.78
N PHE A 43 3.61 2.52 10.68
CA PHE A 43 2.73 1.59 11.38
C PHE A 43 2.51 2.07 12.81
N ARG A 44 1.36 2.69 13.06
CA ARG A 44 1.04 3.38 14.32
C ARG A 44 -0.18 2.74 14.99
N LYS A 45 -0.20 2.83 16.33
CA LYS A 45 -1.30 2.36 17.17
C LYS A 45 -1.88 3.52 17.96
N TYR A 46 -3.20 3.60 17.95
CA TYR A 46 -3.97 4.60 18.69
C TYR A 46 -5.01 3.90 19.55
N VAL A 47 -5.31 4.48 20.71
CA VAL A 47 -6.33 3.96 21.62
C VAL A 47 -7.29 5.07 22.03
N ASN A 48 -8.57 4.75 22.12
CA ASN A 48 -9.60 5.58 22.74
C ASN A 48 -10.53 4.64 23.52
N ASP A 49 -10.56 4.78 24.84
CA ASP A 49 -11.22 3.85 25.75
C ASP A 49 -10.89 2.36 25.44
N ASN A 50 -11.89 1.58 25.03
CA ASN A 50 -11.78 0.16 24.69
C ASN A 50 -11.55 -0.10 23.19
N GLN A 51 -11.31 0.95 22.41
CA GLN A 51 -11.07 0.87 20.97
C GLN A 51 -9.59 1.06 20.63
N GLN A 52 -9.12 0.27 19.67
CA GLN A 52 -7.76 0.28 19.15
C GLN A 52 -7.80 0.49 17.63
N ILE A 53 -7.07 1.49 17.16
CA ILE A 53 -6.83 1.74 15.73
C ILE A 53 -5.38 1.40 15.43
N TYR A 54 -5.19 0.52 14.45
CA TYR A 54 -3.91 0.20 13.84
C TYR A 54 -3.89 0.89 12.47
N PHE A 55 -2.99 1.84 12.27
CA PHE A 55 -2.86 2.58 11.02
C PHE A 55 -1.54 2.20 10.36
N LEU A 56 -1.59 1.50 9.24
CA LEU A 56 -0.44 1.05 8.47
C LEU A 56 -0.40 1.77 7.10
N GLY A 57 0.62 2.59 6.91
CA GLY A 57 0.82 3.41 5.71
C GLY A 57 1.65 2.73 4.63
N THR A 58 1.12 2.53 3.41
CA THR A 58 1.81 1.87 2.29
C THR A 58 2.62 2.84 1.43
N ALA A 59 3.68 2.36 0.78
CA ALA A 59 4.33 3.07 -0.33
C ALA A 59 3.84 2.43 -1.63
N HIS A 60 2.66 2.87 -2.08
CA HIS A 60 1.98 2.41 -3.30
C HIS A 60 2.97 1.93 -4.36
N GLU A 61 2.78 0.70 -4.84
CA GLU A 61 3.50 0.08 -5.98
C GLU A 61 5.03 -0.05 -5.89
N ILE A 62 5.75 0.89 -5.27
CA ILE A 62 7.22 0.98 -5.25
C ILE A 62 7.82 0.09 -4.16
N SER A 63 7.08 -0.17 -3.06
CA SER A 63 7.60 -0.91 -1.89
C SER A 63 7.08 -2.34 -1.72
N LEU A 64 6.05 -2.76 -2.47
CA LEU A 64 5.33 -3.99 -2.16
C LEU A 64 5.99 -5.28 -2.69
N ASP A 65 7.06 -5.15 -3.47
CA ASP A 65 7.96 -6.25 -3.78
C ASP A 65 9.09 -6.40 -2.74
N SER A 66 9.19 -5.47 -1.77
CA SER A 66 10.19 -5.55 -0.71
C SER A 66 9.85 -6.67 0.28
N LYS A 67 10.84 -7.50 0.61
CA LYS A 67 10.66 -8.58 1.61
C LYS A 67 10.11 -8.12 2.97
N PRO A 68 10.48 -6.95 3.53
CA PRO A 68 9.96 -6.54 4.84
C PRO A 68 8.60 -5.83 4.77
N TYR A 69 8.11 -5.48 3.56
CA TYR A 69 6.88 -4.72 3.40
C TYR A 69 6.09 -5.04 2.11
N SER A 70 5.89 -6.33 1.86
CA SER A 70 5.21 -6.84 0.67
C SER A 70 3.70 -7.06 0.84
N TYR A 71 3.03 -7.46 -0.24
CA TYR A 71 1.68 -8.04 -0.22
C TYR A 71 1.52 -9.15 0.84
N LEU A 72 2.53 -10.01 1.01
CA LEU A 72 2.51 -11.06 2.03
C LEU A 72 2.51 -10.50 3.44
N ASN A 73 3.21 -9.39 3.68
CA ASN A 73 3.20 -8.72 4.97
C ASN A 73 1.85 -8.05 5.24
N LEU A 74 1.21 -7.43 4.23
CA LEU A 74 -0.13 -6.87 4.36
C LEU A 74 -1.16 -7.96 4.69
N LYS A 75 -1.14 -9.09 3.96
CA LYS A 75 -1.94 -10.28 4.27
C LYS A 75 -1.71 -10.75 5.71
N SER A 76 -0.46 -10.87 6.12
CA SER A 76 -0.08 -11.31 7.46
C SER A 76 -0.61 -10.37 8.53
N VAL A 77 -0.57 -9.05 8.33
CA VAL A 77 -1.13 -8.09 9.28
C VAL A 77 -2.63 -8.31 9.45
N ILE A 78 -3.38 -8.50 8.35
CA ILE A 78 -4.82 -8.77 8.42
C ILE A 78 -5.09 -10.09 9.16
N GLU A 79 -4.38 -11.16 8.81
CA GLU A 79 -4.55 -12.51 9.38
C GLU A 79 -4.17 -12.58 10.87
N ASN A 80 -3.09 -11.89 11.27
CA ASN A 80 -2.56 -11.90 12.62
C ASN A 80 -3.30 -10.92 13.53
N LEU A 81 -3.68 -9.75 13.01
CA LEU A 81 -4.40 -8.74 13.79
C LEU A 81 -5.86 -9.15 14.02
N LYS A 82 -6.50 -9.72 13.00
CA LYS A 82 -7.95 -10.01 12.96
C LYS A 82 -8.76 -8.79 13.41
N PRO A 83 -8.73 -7.68 12.65
CA PRO A 83 -9.51 -6.50 12.96
C PRO A 83 -11.01 -6.82 12.82
N ASP A 84 -11.83 -6.10 13.59
CA ASP A 84 -13.29 -6.17 13.48
C ASP A 84 -13.78 -5.45 12.21
N VAL A 85 -12.98 -4.52 11.68
CA VAL A 85 -13.21 -3.85 10.40
C VAL A 85 -11.88 -3.42 9.78
N LEU A 86 -11.79 -3.55 8.45
CA LEU A 86 -10.69 -3.02 7.65
C LEU A 86 -11.16 -1.75 6.94
N LEU A 87 -10.46 -0.64 7.15
CA LEU A 87 -10.64 0.61 6.41
C LEU A 87 -9.54 0.72 5.35
N ILE A 88 -9.90 1.00 4.10
CA ILE A 88 -8.95 1.13 2.98
C ILE A 88 -9.08 2.45 2.24
N GLU A 89 -8.00 2.88 1.61
CA GLU A 89 -7.97 4.01 0.68
C GLU A 89 -8.72 3.68 -0.62
N SER A 90 -10.05 3.70 -0.53
CA SER A 90 -10.98 3.59 -1.65
C SER A 90 -12.23 4.38 -1.31
N ARG A 91 -12.92 4.91 -2.31
CA ARG A 91 -14.11 5.74 -2.08
C ARG A 91 -15.29 4.87 -1.63
N PRO A 92 -16.02 5.24 -0.55
CA PRO A 92 -17.12 4.45 -0.01
C PRO A 92 -18.18 4.05 -1.07
N GLU A 93 -18.57 4.98 -1.92
CA GLU A 93 -19.58 4.77 -2.96
C GLU A 93 -19.11 3.78 -4.05
N GLN A 94 -17.81 3.74 -4.34
CA GLN A 94 -17.25 2.82 -5.32
C GLN A 94 -17.26 1.39 -4.79
N LEU A 95 -16.88 1.20 -3.53
CA LEU A 95 -17.00 -0.11 -2.89
C LEU A 95 -18.46 -0.58 -2.83
N ASN A 96 -19.40 0.30 -2.48
CA ASN A 96 -20.82 -0.05 -2.44
C ASN A 96 -21.36 -0.47 -3.82
N ASN A 97 -20.81 0.06 -4.90
CA ASN A 97 -21.14 -0.30 -6.28
C ASN A 97 -20.34 -1.51 -6.82
N GLY A 98 -19.59 -2.20 -5.95
CA GLY A 98 -18.79 -3.36 -6.31
C GLY A 98 -17.53 -3.03 -7.13
N ASN A 99 -17.07 -1.78 -7.11
CA ASN A 99 -15.79 -1.37 -7.71
C ASN A 99 -14.67 -1.45 -6.67
N PHE A 100 -14.24 -2.68 -6.35
CA PHE A 100 -13.27 -2.91 -5.27
C PHE A 100 -11.83 -2.49 -5.61
N ALA A 101 -11.55 -2.22 -6.88
CA ALA A 101 -10.26 -1.80 -7.40
C ALA A 101 -10.19 -0.27 -7.56
N ASP A 102 -10.99 0.49 -6.80
CA ASP A 102 -11.04 1.94 -6.96
C ASP A 102 -9.81 2.68 -6.40
N GLY A 103 -9.20 2.13 -5.35
CA GLY A 103 -7.99 2.64 -4.75
C GLY A 103 -6.71 2.08 -5.35
N PRO A 104 -5.57 2.33 -4.70
CA PRO A 104 -4.30 1.68 -5.01
C PRO A 104 -4.44 0.15 -5.07
N PRO A 105 -3.71 -0.54 -5.96
CA PRO A 105 -3.88 -1.99 -6.19
C PRO A 105 -3.73 -2.87 -4.94
N GLU A 106 -2.94 -2.44 -3.97
CA GLU A 106 -2.81 -3.16 -2.71
C GLU A 106 -4.03 -3.08 -1.80
N MET A 107 -4.87 -2.06 -1.97
CA MET A 107 -6.13 -1.97 -1.28
C MET A 107 -7.10 -3.04 -1.78
N LEU A 108 -7.11 -3.33 -3.09
CA LEU A 108 -7.87 -4.45 -3.66
C LEU A 108 -7.39 -5.79 -3.09
N TYR A 109 -6.07 -6.01 -3.07
CA TYR A 109 -5.51 -7.23 -2.48
C TYR A 109 -5.96 -7.41 -1.04
N CYS A 110 -5.81 -6.37 -0.21
CA CYS A 110 -6.20 -6.39 1.19
C CYS A 110 -7.71 -6.58 1.38
N HIS A 111 -8.52 -5.95 0.53
CA HIS A 111 -9.97 -6.11 0.50
C HIS A 111 -10.33 -7.59 0.30
N LEU A 112 -9.77 -8.24 -0.73
CA LEU A 112 -10.09 -9.64 -1.05
C LEU A 112 -9.61 -10.61 0.02
N VAL A 113 -8.43 -10.35 0.63
CA VAL A 113 -7.95 -11.10 1.81
C VAL A 113 -8.94 -10.96 2.97
N ALA A 114 -9.36 -9.74 3.31
CA ALA A 114 -10.30 -9.49 4.40
C ALA A 114 -11.67 -10.15 4.15
N ASN A 115 -12.19 -10.09 2.93
CA ASN A 115 -13.43 -10.76 2.55
C ASN A 115 -13.36 -12.27 2.74
N LYS A 116 -12.24 -12.92 2.34
CA LYS A 116 -12.02 -14.36 2.54
C LYS A 116 -12.03 -14.74 4.03
N LEU A 117 -11.67 -13.81 4.91
CA LEU A 117 -11.66 -13.97 6.36
C LEU A 117 -12.97 -13.53 7.04
N GLY A 118 -13.96 -13.05 6.28
CA GLY A 118 -15.22 -12.53 6.82
C GLY A 118 -15.07 -11.20 7.57
N ILE A 119 -13.99 -10.45 7.33
CA ILE A 119 -13.76 -9.13 7.92
C ILE A 119 -14.45 -8.09 7.04
N PRO A 120 -15.35 -7.25 7.59
CA PRO A 120 -15.99 -6.20 6.81
C PRO A 120 -14.97 -5.15 6.38
N VAL A 121 -15.08 -4.72 5.11
CA VAL A 121 -14.22 -3.69 4.51
C VAL A 121 -15.02 -2.43 4.25
N LYS A 122 -14.45 -1.27 4.58
CA LYS A 122 -15.04 0.05 4.27
C LYS A 122 -14.01 0.94 3.59
N GLY A 123 -14.49 1.71 2.63
CA GLY A 123 -13.70 2.76 1.98
C GLY A 123 -13.69 4.01 2.85
N VAL A 124 -12.60 4.76 2.82
CA VAL A 124 -12.51 6.07 3.50
C VAL A 124 -12.08 7.20 2.58
N ASP A 125 -11.71 6.91 1.34
CA ASP A 125 -11.15 7.92 0.44
C ASP A 125 -12.22 8.88 -0.14
N TRP A 126 -11.77 10.00 -0.68
CA TRP A 126 -12.61 10.98 -1.37
C TRP A 126 -11.83 11.77 -2.41
N TRP A 127 -12.39 11.91 -3.60
CA TRP A 127 -11.95 12.88 -4.61
C TRP A 127 -13.03 13.04 -5.67
N ILE A 128 -13.04 14.19 -6.33
CA ILE A 128 -13.93 14.50 -7.44
C ILE A 128 -13.06 14.93 -8.64
N PRO A 129 -13.27 14.35 -9.83
CA PRO A 129 -12.62 14.81 -11.03
C PRO A 129 -13.29 16.09 -11.51
N ASP A 130 -12.67 17.23 -11.23
CA ASP A 130 -13.09 18.54 -11.75
C ASP A 130 -11.88 19.40 -12.13
N ASP A 131 -12.12 20.52 -12.81
CA ASP A 131 -11.05 21.40 -13.31
C ASP A 131 -10.31 22.16 -12.20
N LYS A 132 -10.87 22.21 -10.99
CA LYS A 132 -10.28 22.89 -9.82
C LYS A 132 -9.39 21.94 -9.03
N ASN A 133 -9.61 20.64 -9.17
CA ASN A 133 -8.91 19.58 -8.47
C ASN A 133 -7.98 18.85 -9.45
N LYS A 134 -6.69 18.87 -9.12
CA LYS A 134 -5.71 17.98 -9.75
C LYS A 134 -5.73 16.64 -9.00
N PRO A 135 -5.47 15.52 -9.69
CA PRO A 135 -5.10 14.28 -9.01
C PRO A 135 -3.93 14.60 -8.06
N SER A 136 -4.16 14.52 -6.75
CA SER A 136 -3.11 14.71 -5.75
C SER A 136 -3.16 13.57 -4.75
N SER A 137 -1.98 13.06 -4.38
CA SER A 137 -1.84 12.04 -3.33
C SER A 137 -2.46 12.54 -2.02
N THR A 138 -2.31 13.83 -1.72
CA THR A 138 -2.88 14.46 -0.52
C THR A 138 -3.31 15.91 -0.78
N ASN A 139 -4.37 16.37 -0.11
CA ASN A 139 -4.75 17.78 -0.02
C ASN A 139 -5.71 17.99 1.17
N PRO A 140 -5.76 19.19 1.77
CA PRO A 140 -6.56 19.42 2.97
C PRO A 140 -8.04 19.05 2.85
N VAL A 141 -8.65 19.24 1.68
CA VAL A 141 -10.07 18.92 1.46
C VAL A 141 -10.28 17.41 1.45
N ARG A 142 -9.54 16.67 0.62
CA ARG A 142 -9.54 15.20 0.58
C ARG A 142 -9.24 14.60 1.93
N ASP A 143 -8.20 15.07 2.60
CA ASP A 143 -7.81 14.56 3.91
C ASP A 143 -8.90 14.83 4.97
N ASN A 144 -9.66 15.93 4.89
CA ASN A 144 -10.78 16.17 5.82
C ASN A 144 -11.93 15.19 5.60
N TYR A 145 -12.32 14.93 4.36
CA TYR A 145 -13.30 13.89 4.04
C TYR A 145 -12.83 12.50 4.47
N ILE A 146 -11.55 12.18 4.25
CA ILE A 146 -10.94 10.94 4.75
C ILE A 146 -11.11 10.83 6.25
N ASN A 147 -10.80 11.88 7.00
CA ASN A 147 -10.94 11.88 8.45
C ASN A 147 -12.39 11.65 8.90
N GLU A 148 -13.35 12.37 8.31
CA GLU A 148 -14.78 12.21 8.60
C GLU A 148 -15.24 10.78 8.32
N ASN A 149 -14.82 10.21 7.18
CA ASN A 149 -15.13 8.83 6.82
C ASN A 149 -14.52 7.81 7.79
N ILE A 150 -13.27 8.02 8.23
CA ILE A 150 -12.64 7.19 9.26
C ILE A 150 -13.46 7.25 10.55
N LEU A 151 -13.70 8.45 11.09
CA LEU A 151 -14.39 8.62 12.37
C LEU A 151 -15.81 8.06 12.36
N LYS A 152 -16.51 8.16 11.22
CA LYS A 152 -17.82 7.52 11.03
C LYS A 152 -17.71 6.00 10.94
N SER A 153 -16.68 5.47 10.28
CA SER A 153 -16.54 4.05 9.97
C SER A 153 -16.08 3.20 11.16
N VAL A 154 -15.36 3.80 12.11
CA VAL A 154 -14.85 3.12 13.31
C VAL A 154 -15.91 2.91 14.40
N ILE A 155 -17.04 3.61 14.35
CA ILE A 155 -18.10 3.49 15.36
C ILE A 155 -18.58 2.02 15.46
N GLY A 156 -18.60 1.49 16.68
CA GLY A 156 -19.08 0.14 16.98
C GLY A 156 -18.03 -0.97 16.88
N TYR A 157 -16.80 -0.68 16.43
CA TYR A 157 -15.73 -1.66 16.32
C TYR A 157 -14.69 -1.48 17.44
N LYS A 158 -14.14 -2.56 18.00
CA LYS A 158 -13.12 -2.46 19.06
C LYS A 158 -11.71 -2.46 18.48
N LYS A 159 -11.47 -3.19 17.40
CA LYS A 159 -10.16 -3.29 16.74
C LYS A 159 -10.30 -2.94 15.27
N VAL A 160 -9.70 -1.82 14.87
CA VAL A 160 -9.76 -1.29 13.50
C VAL A 160 -8.39 -1.39 12.88
N LEU A 161 -8.30 -1.86 11.64
CA LEU A 161 -7.11 -1.69 10.80
C LEU A 161 -7.41 -0.66 9.71
N ILE A 162 -6.52 0.31 9.53
CA ILE A 162 -6.57 1.32 8.47
C ILE A 162 -5.35 1.10 7.57
N LEU A 163 -5.59 0.90 6.28
CA LEU A 163 -4.57 0.79 5.23
C LEU A 163 -4.74 1.93 4.21
N MET A 164 -3.74 2.80 4.09
CA MET A 164 -3.73 3.91 3.14
C MET A 164 -2.29 4.26 2.79
N GLY A 165 -2.05 5.15 1.83
CA GLY A 165 -0.74 5.72 1.56
C GLY A 165 -0.08 6.35 2.79
N MET A 166 1.24 6.19 2.91
CA MET A 166 2.00 6.62 4.09
C MET A 166 1.85 8.11 4.43
N GLU A 167 1.63 8.96 3.43
CA GLU A 167 1.43 10.39 3.63
C GLU A 167 0.19 10.68 4.48
N HIS A 168 -0.89 9.90 4.30
CA HIS A 168 -2.12 10.05 5.07
C HIS A 168 -1.91 9.72 6.55
N VAL A 169 -1.05 8.76 6.90
CA VAL A 169 -0.76 8.41 8.31
C VAL A 169 -0.28 9.63 9.11
N THR A 170 0.57 10.45 8.50
CA THR A 170 1.11 11.65 9.15
C THR A 170 0.09 12.78 9.21
N ARG A 171 -0.73 12.94 8.17
CA ARG A 171 -1.79 13.97 8.11
C ARG A 171 -2.97 13.68 9.03
N GLU A 172 -3.31 12.41 9.21
CA GLU A 172 -4.43 11.98 10.04
C GLU A 172 -4.09 11.90 11.53
N GLN A 173 -2.81 11.80 11.90
CA GLN A 173 -2.38 11.76 13.30
C GLN A 173 -2.98 12.90 14.15
N PRO A 174 -2.81 14.20 13.80
CA PRO A 174 -3.36 15.28 14.63
C PRO A 174 -4.90 15.25 14.70
N LYS A 175 -5.58 14.79 13.65
CA LYS A 175 -7.05 14.73 13.61
C LYS A 175 -7.61 13.60 14.47
N LEU A 176 -6.98 12.42 14.42
CA LEU A 176 -7.28 11.32 15.35
C LEU A 176 -7.04 11.75 16.81
N GLN A 177 -5.96 12.49 17.07
CA GLN A 177 -5.69 13.04 18.41
C GLN A 177 -6.77 14.04 18.85
N ALA A 178 -7.21 14.93 17.96
CA ALA A 178 -8.30 15.86 18.23
C ALA A 178 -9.64 15.13 18.49
N ALA A 179 -9.85 13.96 17.87
CA ALA A 179 -11.00 13.09 18.10
C ALA A 179 -10.88 12.22 19.37
N GLY A 180 -9.88 12.45 20.22
CA GLY A 180 -9.71 11.78 21.52
C GLY A 180 -8.81 10.54 21.50
N TYR A 181 -8.29 10.13 20.34
CA TYR A 181 -7.40 8.98 20.27
C TYR A 181 -5.98 9.32 20.72
N LYS A 182 -5.43 8.53 21.63
CA LYS A 182 -4.06 8.67 22.09
C LYS A 182 -3.16 7.74 21.29
N LYS A 183 -2.13 8.31 20.65
CA LYS A 183 -1.04 7.51 20.08
C LYS A 183 -0.31 6.82 21.23
N VAL A 184 -0.21 5.50 21.18
CA VAL A 184 0.48 4.70 22.21
C VAL A 184 1.79 4.14 21.67
N PHE A 185 2.67 3.74 22.58
CA PHE A 185 3.83 2.96 22.21
C PHE A 185 3.40 1.67 21.50
N PHE A 186 4.04 1.39 20.38
CA PHE A 186 3.79 0.22 19.57
C PHE A 186 5.14 -0.36 19.21
N SER A 187 5.53 -1.38 19.97
CA SER A 187 6.90 -1.89 19.95
C SER A 187 7.24 -2.56 18.62
N GLU A 188 8.52 -2.60 18.29
CA GLU A 188 9.03 -3.34 17.13
C GLU A 188 8.65 -4.82 17.20
N ILE A 189 8.68 -5.42 18.40
CA ILE A 189 8.28 -6.81 18.63
C ILE A 189 6.80 -7.03 18.27
N GLU A 190 5.90 -6.12 18.67
CA GLU A 190 4.49 -6.21 18.28
C GLU A 190 4.30 -6.07 16.77
N LYS A 191 5.00 -5.13 16.12
CA LYS A 191 4.96 -4.95 14.66
C LYS A 191 5.46 -6.19 13.93
N ILE A 192 6.61 -6.72 14.32
CA ILE A 192 7.20 -7.94 13.75
C ILE A 192 6.23 -9.11 13.89
N LYS A 193 5.56 -9.25 15.04
CA LYS A 193 4.56 -10.30 15.24
C LYS A 193 3.39 -10.18 14.25
N LEU A 194 2.90 -8.97 14.01
CA LEU A 194 1.79 -8.74 13.07
C LEU A 194 2.23 -8.93 11.62
N LEU A 195 3.44 -8.52 11.26
CA LEU A 195 3.99 -8.59 9.91
C LEU A 195 4.61 -9.97 9.57
N LYS A 196 4.58 -10.92 10.50
CA LYS A 196 5.20 -12.23 10.34
C LYS A 196 4.51 -13.05 9.26
N VAL A 197 5.22 -13.26 8.16
CA VAL A 197 4.80 -14.10 7.03
C VAL A 197 4.96 -15.58 7.40
N HIS A 198 3.91 -16.36 7.19
CA HIS A 198 3.89 -17.81 7.42
C HIS A 198 4.16 -18.63 6.16
N ASP A 199 3.75 -18.12 4.99
CA ASP A 199 4.00 -18.70 3.68
C ASP A 199 4.64 -17.65 2.78
N ASN A 200 5.85 -17.93 2.30
CA ASN A 200 6.62 -17.02 1.45
C ASN A 200 6.20 -17.08 -0.02
N LYS A 201 5.26 -17.97 -0.39
CA LYS A 201 4.74 -18.03 -1.73
C LYS A 201 3.67 -16.97 -1.93
N LEU A 202 3.97 -15.96 -2.73
CA LEU A 202 2.96 -15.01 -3.19
C LEU A 202 1.97 -15.72 -4.10
N THR A 203 0.69 -15.58 -3.77
CA THR A 203 -0.46 -15.88 -4.62
C THR A 203 -1.44 -14.73 -4.46
N TYR A 204 -2.10 -14.36 -5.54
CA TYR A 204 -3.10 -13.30 -5.49
C TYR A 204 -4.44 -13.86 -5.01
N PRO A 205 -5.26 -13.10 -4.27
CA PRO A 205 -6.58 -13.54 -3.87
C PRO A 205 -7.46 -13.76 -5.12
N LYS A 206 -8.27 -14.82 -5.11
CA LYS A 206 -9.25 -15.08 -6.16
C LYS A 206 -10.10 -13.84 -6.48
N GLY A 207 -10.20 -13.51 -7.77
CA GLY A 207 -10.99 -12.40 -8.31
C GLY A 207 -10.23 -11.09 -8.50
N MET A 208 -8.93 -11.04 -8.19
CA MET A 208 -8.13 -9.83 -8.34
C MET A 208 -8.02 -9.40 -9.82
N ASN A 209 -7.76 -10.32 -10.74
CA ASN A 209 -7.78 -10.08 -12.20
C ASN A 209 -9.14 -9.52 -12.66
N TYR A 210 -10.24 -10.11 -12.21
CA TYR A 210 -11.59 -9.62 -12.54
C TYR A 210 -11.80 -8.16 -12.13
N TYR A 211 -11.45 -7.79 -10.89
CA TYR A 211 -11.64 -6.43 -10.41
C TYR A 211 -10.65 -5.43 -11.04
N ILE A 212 -9.43 -5.87 -11.39
CA ILE A 212 -8.48 -5.04 -12.15
C ILE A 212 -9.04 -4.73 -13.54
N GLN A 213 -9.54 -5.73 -14.27
CA GLN A 213 -10.15 -5.50 -15.58
C GLN A 213 -11.38 -4.59 -15.47
N LYS A 214 -12.22 -4.80 -14.46
CA LYS A 214 -13.34 -3.90 -14.16
C LYS A 214 -12.90 -2.46 -13.93
N ARG A 215 -11.78 -2.22 -13.23
CA ARG A 215 -11.23 -0.88 -13.05
C ARG A 215 -10.67 -0.30 -14.34
N ILE A 216 -9.94 -1.09 -15.14
CA ILE A 216 -9.43 -0.66 -16.44
C ILE A 216 -10.59 -0.18 -17.33
N ASP A 217 -11.67 -0.95 -17.40
CA ASP A 217 -12.85 -0.60 -18.19
C ASP A 217 -13.54 0.67 -17.67
N TYR A 218 -13.63 0.82 -16.34
CA TYR A 218 -14.13 2.04 -15.71
C TYR A 218 -13.29 3.27 -16.12
N GLU A 219 -11.96 3.21 -15.99
CA GLU A 219 -11.08 4.33 -16.32
C GLU A 219 -11.17 4.69 -17.81
N LYS A 220 -11.21 3.70 -18.70
CA LYS A 220 -11.44 3.91 -20.14
C LYS A 220 -12.76 4.61 -20.41
N SER A 221 -13.84 4.22 -19.71
CA SER A 221 -15.15 4.83 -19.88
C SER A 221 -15.20 6.29 -19.40
N CYS A 222 -14.35 6.65 -18.43
CA CYS A 222 -14.27 8.00 -17.89
C CYS A 222 -13.48 8.96 -18.80
N ILE A 223 -12.55 8.48 -19.61
CA ILE A 223 -11.79 9.31 -20.56
C ILE A 223 -12.75 9.95 -21.58
N GLY A 224 -12.74 11.28 -21.66
CA GLY A 224 -13.61 12.05 -22.56
C GLY A 224 -15.05 12.24 -22.07
N THR A 225 -15.44 11.61 -20.96
CA THR A 225 -16.76 11.80 -20.33
C THR A 225 -16.63 12.55 -19.01
N LEU A 226 -16.04 11.90 -18.01
CA LEU A 226 -15.78 12.42 -16.67
C LEU A 226 -14.43 13.13 -16.62
N TYR A 227 -13.42 12.56 -17.27
CA TYR A 227 -12.07 13.11 -17.37
C TYR A 227 -11.97 13.97 -18.63
N LYS A 228 -12.41 15.22 -18.52
CA LYS A 228 -12.54 16.15 -19.66
C LYS A 228 -11.25 16.88 -19.99
N ASN A 229 -10.36 17.08 -19.02
CA ASN A 229 -9.09 17.76 -19.21
C ASN A 229 -7.91 16.78 -19.31
N ASP A 230 -6.82 17.24 -19.91
CA ASP A 230 -5.64 16.41 -20.15
C ASP A 230 -5.01 15.89 -18.86
N THR A 231 -5.15 16.61 -17.75
CA THR A 231 -4.59 16.17 -16.46
C THR A 231 -5.25 14.88 -15.98
N TRP A 232 -6.59 14.83 -15.95
CA TRP A 232 -7.32 13.63 -15.55
C TRP A 232 -7.22 12.50 -16.57
N LYS A 233 -7.18 12.83 -17.86
CA LYS A 233 -6.95 11.84 -18.92
C LYS A 233 -5.59 11.15 -18.75
N ASN A 234 -4.52 11.93 -18.61
CA ASN A 234 -3.16 11.38 -18.45
C ASN A 234 -3.04 10.56 -17.17
N GLN A 235 -3.71 10.99 -16.08
CA GLN A 235 -3.78 10.20 -14.85
C GLN A 235 -4.47 8.85 -15.08
N ALA A 236 -5.61 8.84 -15.76
CA ALA A 236 -6.34 7.61 -16.06
C ALA A 236 -5.52 6.66 -16.95
N GLU A 237 -4.82 7.20 -17.95
CA GLU A 237 -3.91 6.43 -18.81
C GLU A 237 -2.76 5.80 -18.00
N ALA A 238 -2.14 6.54 -17.09
CA ALA A 238 -1.11 6.02 -16.19
C ALA A 238 -1.63 4.92 -15.25
N VAL A 239 -2.84 5.10 -14.70
CA VAL A 239 -3.52 4.08 -13.88
C VAL A 239 -3.78 2.82 -14.71
N ILE A 240 -4.30 2.96 -15.93
CA ILE A 240 -4.54 1.83 -16.84
C ILE A 240 -3.23 1.10 -17.17
N GLU A 241 -2.15 1.82 -17.48
CA GLU A 241 -0.84 1.21 -17.77
C GLU A 241 -0.35 0.37 -16.59
N ASN A 242 -0.42 0.93 -15.39
CA ASN A 242 -0.01 0.22 -14.18
C ASN A 242 -0.89 -1.01 -13.89
N LEU A 243 -2.22 -0.86 -13.99
CA LEU A 243 -3.14 -1.98 -13.80
C LEU A 243 -2.88 -3.13 -14.80
N ASN A 244 -2.56 -2.82 -16.05
CA ASN A 244 -2.16 -3.84 -17.03
C ASN A 244 -0.84 -4.55 -16.67
N ARG A 245 0.10 -3.87 -16.00
CA ARG A 245 1.32 -4.52 -15.49
C ARG A 245 1.02 -5.50 -14.37
N ILE A 246 0.15 -5.11 -13.45
CA ILE A 246 -0.28 -5.95 -12.32
C ILE A 246 -1.07 -7.15 -12.82
N ASP A 247 -1.94 -6.94 -13.81
CA ASP A 247 -2.71 -8.01 -14.45
C ASP A 247 -1.80 -9.13 -14.99
N LYS A 248 -0.75 -8.75 -15.73
CA LYS A 248 0.28 -9.69 -16.22
C LYS A 248 1.01 -10.40 -15.08
N ALA A 249 1.30 -9.70 -13.98
CA ALA A 249 1.94 -10.31 -12.82
C ALA A 249 1.02 -11.35 -12.15
N ILE A 250 -0.29 -11.09 -12.12
CA ILE A 250 -1.30 -12.04 -11.62
C ILE A 250 -1.38 -13.25 -12.54
N GLU A 251 -1.43 -13.07 -13.86
CA GLU A 251 -1.45 -14.19 -14.83
C GLU A 251 -0.23 -15.11 -14.66
N GLN A 252 0.94 -14.55 -14.41
CA GLN A 252 2.18 -15.31 -14.22
C GLN A 252 2.25 -16.03 -12.86
N THR A 253 1.68 -15.43 -11.81
CA THR A 253 1.79 -15.94 -10.43
C THR A 253 0.63 -16.86 -10.05
N GLY A 254 -0.56 -16.58 -10.58
CA GLY A 254 -1.82 -17.27 -10.27
C GLY A 254 -2.59 -16.68 -9.08
N GLU A 255 -3.86 -17.04 -9.02
CA GLU A 255 -4.78 -16.70 -7.92
C GLU A 255 -5.10 -17.92 -7.01
N SER A 256 -5.44 -17.69 -5.74
CA SER A 256 -5.87 -18.73 -4.77
C SER A 256 -6.84 -18.26 -3.67
#